data_AF-A0A8X8X2F4-F1
#
_entry.id   AF-A0A8X8X2F4-F1
#
_cell.length_a   1.000
_cell.length_b   1.000
_cell.length_c   1.000
_cell.angle_alpha   90.00
_cell.angle_beta   90.00
_cell.angle_gamma   90.00
#
_symmetry.space_group_name_H-M   'P 1'
#
loop_
_entity.id
_entity.type
_entity.pdbx_description
1 polymer ?
#
loop_
_entity_poly.entity_id
_entity_poly.type
_entity_poly.pdbx_seq_one_letter_code
_entity_poly.pdbx_strand_id
1 'polypeptide(L)'
;MSNLTFATLFSIEIIQYGVINKEFKEHSKAITRYMGVPNVADFFPIFAPLDPQGMRRKVTHHLGSLLELVQSLIDQRLQERMTSSHHKKSDFLETLLDLSQGNEYDLSIKEIKHLFVDLIIAGLESSAATTEWAMVELLPDPPRQNGKAESRAEECYWREKHRGRIRHLKTPILASYHQ
;
A
#
# COMPACT_ATOMS: atom_id res chain seq x y z
N MET A 1 -8.06 4.60 -2.65
CA MET A 1 -7.14 3.75 -1.88
C MET A 1 -5.80 4.42 -1.55
N SER A 2 -5.20 5.26 -2.41
CA SER A 2 -3.89 5.88 -2.08
C SER A 2 -3.90 6.73 -0.81
N ASN A 3 -5.00 7.37 -0.42
CA ASN A 3 -5.01 8.19 0.80
C ASN A 3 -4.70 7.33 2.03
N LEU A 4 -5.24 6.12 2.06
CA LEU A 4 -5.02 5.19 3.16
C LEU A 4 -3.56 4.74 3.21
N THR A 5 -2.98 4.37 2.06
CA THR A 5 -1.58 3.90 2.01
C THR A 5 -0.62 4.99 2.45
N PHE A 6 -0.77 6.22 1.98
CA PHE A 6 0.10 7.32 2.40
C PHE A 6 -0.11 7.73 3.86
N ALA A 7 -1.34 7.67 4.38
CA ALA A 7 -1.62 7.90 5.79
C ALA A 7 -0.95 6.84 6.67
N THR A 8 -1.00 5.56 6.30
CA THR A 8 -0.38 4.47 7.08
C THR A 8 1.14 4.48 7.00
N LEU A 9 1.71 4.84 5.85
CA LEU A 9 3.14 4.76 5.60
C LEU A 9 3.91 5.97 6.13
N PHE A 10 3.33 7.16 6.02
CA PHE A 10 4.04 8.43 6.26
C PHE A 10 3.31 9.39 7.22
N SER A 11 2.12 9.04 7.73
CA SER A 11 1.26 9.95 8.49
C SER A 11 0.99 11.29 7.79
N ILE A 12 0.89 11.28 6.45
CA ILE A 12 0.65 12.52 5.67
C ILE A 12 -0.86 12.84 5.69
N GLU A 13 -1.19 14.08 6.07
CA GLU A 13 -2.56 14.60 6.05
C GLU A 13 -3.06 14.93 4.62
N ILE A 14 -4.39 14.95 4.46
CA ILE A 14 -5.11 15.05 3.17
C ILE A 14 -4.70 16.26 2.31
N ILE A 15 -4.27 17.36 2.93
CA ILE A 15 -3.97 18.63 2.24
C ILE A 15 -2.61 18.57 1.53
N GLN A 16 -1.55 18.11 2.21
CA GLN A 16 -0.22 17.94 1.63
C GLN A 16 -0.18 16.72 0.68
N TYR A 17 -1.05 15.75 0.94
CA TYR A 17 -1.22 14.56 0.12
C TYR A 17 -1.67 14.85 -1.33
N GLY A 18 -2.48 15.89 -1.58
CA GLY A 18 -3.09 16.11 -2.90
C GLY A 18 -2.07 16.30 -4.04
N VAL A 19 -1.00 17.05 -3.79
CA VAL A 19 0.06 17.32 -4.79
C VAL A 19 0.97 16.11 -4.95
N ILE A 20 1.47 15.58 -3.83
CA ILE A 20 2.39 14.42 -3.80
C ILE A 20 1.74 13.20 -4.45
N ASN A 21 0.46 12.93 -4.15
CA ASN A 21 -0.27 11.81 -4.73
C ASN A 21 -0.49 11.96 -6.24
N LYS A 22 -0.64 13.20 -6.76
CA LYS A 22 -0.84 13.40 -8.19
C LYS A 22 0.43 13.01 -8.97
N GLU A 23 1.57 13.59 -8.60
CA GLU A 23 2.87 13.27 -9.24
C GLU A 23 3.23 11.79 -9.07
N PHE A 24 3.04 11.26 -7.86
CA PHE A 24 3.26 9.84 -7.59
C PHE A 24 2.39 8.96 -8.50
N LYS A 25 1.08 9.24 -8.59
CA LYS A 25 0.14 8.45 -9.40
C LYS A 25 0.47 8.53 -10.89
N GLU A 26 0.89 9.69 -11.38
CA GLU A 26 1.30 9.86 -12.78
C GLU A 26 2.50 8.99 -13.12
N HIS A 27 3.54 9.01 -12.28
CA HIS A 27 4.74 8.18 -12.48
C HIS A 27 4.45 6.68 -12.28
N SER A 28 3.71 6.31 -11.24
CA SER A 28 3.29 4.92 -11.00
C SER A 28 2.53 4.34 -12.19
N LYS A 29 1.53 5.08 -12.70
CA LYS A 29 0.75 4.65 -13.86
C LYS A 29 1.60 4.52 -15.12
N ALA A 30 2.58 5.39 -15.30
CA ALA A 30 3.52 5.29 -16.42
C ALA A 30 4.39 4.02 -16.32
N ILE A 31 4.92 3.72 -15.12
CA ILE A 31 5.68 2.47 -14.88
C ILE A 31 4.82 1.25 -15.19
N THR A 32 3.63 1.15 -14.61
CA THR A 32 2.71 0.04 -14.84
C THR A 32 2.36 -0.12 -16.33
N ARG A 33 2.16 1.00 -17.05
CA ARG A 33 1.91 0.99 -18.48
C ARG A 33 3.09 0.41 -19.27
N TYR A 34 4.31 0.78 -18.93
CA TYR A 34 5.49 0.26 -19.63
C TYR A 34 5.76 -1.20 -19.27
N MET A 35 5.59 -1.58 -18.01
CA MET A 35 5.75 -2.98 -17.56
C MET A 35 4.67 -3.91 -18.13
N GLY A 36 3.49 -3.40 -18.46
CA GLY A 36 2.40 -4.18 -19.07
C GLY A 36 2.55 -4.42 -20.57
N VAL A 37 3.56 -3.86 -21.24
CA VAL A 37 3.80 -4.04 -22.68
C VAL A 37 4.92 -5.06 -22.89
N PRO A 38 4.75 -6.06 -23.77
CA PRO A 38 5.82 -7.00 -24.09
C PRO A 38 7.08 -6.29 -24.62
N ASN A 39 8.23 -6.62 -24.03
CA ASN A 39 9.53 -6.10 -24.44
C ASN A 39 10.29 -7.12 -25.30
N VAL A 40 10.68 -6.73 -26.51
CA VAL A 40 11.46 -7.57 -27.44
C VAL A 40 12.78 -8.03 -26.81
N ALA A 41 13.41 -7.18 -26.00
CA ALA A 41 14.65 -7.54 -25.32
C ALA A 41 14.48 -8.65 -24.26
N ASP A 42 13.27 -8.86 -23.75
CA ASP A 42 12.98 -9.94 -22.79
C ASP A 42 12.90 -11.31 -23.48
N PHE A 43 12.50 -11.33 -24.77
CA PHE A 43 12.46 -12.55 -25.60
C PHE A 43 13.78 -12.80 -26.34
N PHE A 44 14.49 -11.73 -26.70
CA PHE A 44 15.73 -11.77 -27.45
C PHE A 44 16.82 -10.97 -26.73
N PRO A 45 17.54 -11.59 -25.76
CA PRO A 45 18.52 -10.89 -24.92
C PRO A 45 19.66 -10.22 -25.69
N ILE A 46 19.94 -10.64 -26.93
CA ILE A 46 20.98 -10.04 -27.77
C ILE A 46 20.70 -8.56 -28.07
N PHE A 47 19.44 -8.13 -28.03
CA PHE A 47 19.05 -6.73 -28.23
C PHE A 47 18.95 -5.92 -26.92
N ALA A 48 19.14 -6.55 -25.75
CA ALA A 48 18.98 -5.88 -24.45
C ALA A 48 19.86 -4.63 -24.26
N PRO A 49 21.14 -4.60 -24.72
CA PRO A 49 21.96 -3.39 -24.61
C PRO A 49 21.44 -2.21 -25.45
N LEU A 50 20.72 -2.49 -26.55
CA LEU A 50 20.21 -1.47 -27.46
C LEU A 50 18.92 -0.81 -26.97
N ASP A 51 18.19 -1.45 -26.05
CA ASP A 51 16.89 -0.99 -25.55
C ASP A 51 15.95 -0.52 -26.70
N PRO A 52 15.59 -1.42 -27.65
CA PRO A 52 14.95 -1.04 -28.91
C PRO A 52 13.61 -0.33 -28.74
N GLN A 53 12.86 -0.63 -27.67
CA GLN A 53 11.60 0.03 -27.34
C GLN A 53 11.77 1.22 -26.36
N GLY A 54 13.00 1.46 -25.89
CA GLY A 54 13.33 2.45 -24.88
C GLY A 54 12.68 2.16 -23.53
N MET A 55 12.23 0.92 -23.29
CA MET A 55 11.43 0.56 -22.13
C MET A 55 12.24 0.71 -20.84
N ARG A 56 13.49 0.23 -20.85
CA ARG A 56 14.37 0.36 -19.69
C ARG A 56 14.56 1.83 -19.35
N ARG A 57 14.89 2.67 -20.34
CA ARG A 57 15.07 4.11 -20.13
C ARG A 57 13.82 4.81 -19.57
N LYS A 58 12.63 4.47 -20.10
CA LYS A 58 11.35 5.05 -19.66
C LYS A 58 11.00 4.66 -18.22
N VAL A 59 11.15 3.39 -17.88
CA VAL A 59 10.91 2.89 -16.52
C VAL A 59 11.91 3.51 -15.55
N THR A 60 13.21 3.53 -15.88
CA THR A 60 14.24 4.15 -15.03
C THR A 60 13.96 5.63 -14.77
N HIS A 61 13.50 6.38 -15.76
CA HIS A 61 13.14 7.80 -15.57
C HIS A 61 12.03 7.97 -14.53
N HIS A 62 10.92 7.26 -14.68
CA HIS A 62 9.80 7.37 -13.73
C HIS A 62 10.12 6.80 -12.35
N LEU A 63 10.90 5.72 -12.29
CA LEU A 63 11.37 5.16 -11.02
C LEU A 63 12.29 6.15 -10.29
N GLY A 64 13.16 6.84 -11.02
CA GLY A 64 13.99 7.93 -10.50
C GLY A 64 13.15 9.02 -9.84
N SER A 65 12.12 9.52 -10.53
CA SER A 65 11.21 10.54 -9.97
C SER A 65 10.49 10.05 -8.71
N LEU A 66 10.03 8.79 -8.67
CA LEU A 66 9.40 8.24 -7.46
C LEU A 66 10.38 8.09 -6.30
N LEU A 67 11.62 7.68 -6.58
CA LEU A 67 12.69 7.60 -5.58
C LEU A 67 13.02 8.98 -5.02
N GLU A 68 13.05 10.04 -5.83
CA GLU A 68 13.26 11.42 -5.39
C GLU A 68 12.11 11.91 -4.48
N LEU A 69 10.86 11.62 -4.85
CA LEU A 69 9.70 11.93 -4.03
C LEU A 69 9.78 11.25 -2.65
N VAL A 70 10.04 9.95 -2.62
CA VAL A 70 10.19 9.21 -1.35
C VAL A 70 11.41 9.71 -0.55
N GLN A 71 12.51 10.02 -1.22
CA GLN A 71 13.69 10.59 -0.56
C GLN A 71 13.34 11.89 0.15
N SER A 72 12.59 12.79 -0.49
CA SER A 72 12.17 14.05 0.12
C SER A 72 11.34 13.85 1.40
N LEU A 73 10.49 12.82 1.42
CA LEU A 73 9.69 12.46 2.60
C LEU A 73 10.55 11.92 3.75
N ILE A 74 11.54 11.08 3.41
CA ILE A 74 12.51 10.56 4.37
C ILE A 74 13.35 11.70 4.95
N ASP A 75 13.86 12.59 4.09
CA ASP A 75 14.69 13.72 4.50
C ASP A 75 13.90 14.67 5.41
N GLN A 76 12.65 14.98 5.06
CA GLN A 76 11.76 15.77 5.92
C GLN A 76 11.62 15.11 7.30
N ARG A 77 11.42 13.78 7.37
CA ARG A 77 11.31 13.06 8.64
C ARG A 77 12.59 13.11 9.46
N LEU A 78 13.74 12.93 8.82
CA LEU A 78 15.04 13.01 9.48
C LEU A 78 15.30 14.41 10.04
N GLN A 79 14.92 15.46 9.31
CA GLN A 79 14.98 16.83 9.81
C GLN A 79 14.04 17.05 11.00
N GLU A 80 12.80 16.56 10.93
CA GLU A 80 11.85 16.63 12.05
C GLU A 80 12.44 15.99 13.31
N ARG A 81 13.14 14.86 13.20
CA ARG A 81 13.82 14.16 14.33
C ARG A 81 14.95 14.97 14.96
N MET A 82 15.60 15.85 14.21
CA MET A 82 16.67 16.71 14.73
C MET A 82 16.15 17.91 15.52
N THR A 83 14.86 18.25 15.38
CA THR A 83 14.25 19.36 16.13
C THR A 83 13.85 18.96 17.54
N SER A 84 14.01 19.88 18.50
CA SER A 84 13.68 19.65 19.93
C SER A 84 12.19 19.45 20.22
N SER A 85 11.32 19.62 19.23
CA SER A 85 9.86 19.45 19.32
C SER A 85 9.37 18.14 18.68
N HIS A 86 10.29 17.22 18.34
CA HIS A 86 9.92 15.99 17.65
C HIS A 86 8.97 15.12 18.47
N HIS A 87 7.73 15.04 18.01
CA HIS A 87 6.77 14.04 18.46
C HIS A 87 6.91 12.84 17.54
N LYS A 88 7.40 11.73 18.09
CA LYS A 88 7.59 10.49 17.35
C LYS A 88 6.27 10.04 16.73
N LYS A 89 6.23 9.95 15.40
CA LYS A 89 5.05 9.51 14.66
C LYS A 89 4.91 7.99 14.78
N SER A 90 3.68 7.49 14.87
CA SER A 90 3.41 6.05 14.91
C SER A 90 3.10 5.53 13.50
N ASP A 91 4.07 5.64 12.58
CA ASP A 91 3.95 5.12 11.22
C ASP A 91 5.07 4.15 10.84
N PHE A 92 4.89 3.56 9.65
CA PHE A 92 5.80 2.57 9.13
C PHE A 92 7.20 3.14 8.85
N LEU A 93 7.28 4.37 8.32
CA LEU A 93 8.56 5.05 8.10
C LEU A 93 9.33 5.22 9.41
N GLU A 94 8.66 5.64 10.49
CA GLU A 94 9.30 5.79 11.79
C GLU A 94 9.91 4.47 12.29
N THR A 95 9.16 3.38 12.13
CA THR A 95 9.59 2.04 12.52
C THR A 95 10.83 1.59 11.74
N LEU A 96 10.85 1.80 10.42
CA LEU A 96 12.00 1.43 9.58
C LEU A 96 13.23 2.29 9.89
N LEU A 97 13.06 3.58 10.17
CA LEU A 97 14.16 4.45 10.55
C LEU A 97 14.74 4.09 11.93
N ASP A 98 13.91 3.62 12.87
CA ASP A 98 14.39 3.10 14.15
C ASP A 98 15.21 1.82 13.97
N LEU A 99 14.74 0.91 13.10
CA LEU A 99 15.47 -0.32 12.77
C LEU A 99 16.81 -0.02 12.10
N SER A 100 16.87 0.97 11.21
CA SER A 100 18.09 1.42 10.54
C SER A 100 19.14 2.01 11.50
N GLN A 101 18.70 2.57 12.63
CA GLN A 101 19.59 3.10 13.67
C GLN A 101 19.99 2.03 14.70
N GLY A 102 19.29 0.90 14.73
CA GLY A 102 19.62 -0.23 15.60
C GLY A 102 20.83 -1.01 15.09
N ASN A 103 21.51 -1.72 15.99
CA ASN A 103 22.62 -2.60 15.63
C ASN A 103 22.18 -4.03 15.23
N GLU A 104 20.88 -4.30 15.23
CA GLU A 104 20.33 -5.65 15.04
C GLU A 104 20.13 -6.01 13.55
N TYR A 105 19.86 -5.01 12.71
CA TYR A 105 19.61 -5.19 11.28
C TYR A 105 20.43 -4.18 10.48
N ASP A 106 21.14 -4.64 9.45
CA ASP A 106 21.85 -3.77 8.50
C ASP A 106 20.86 -3.23 7.46
N LEU A 107 19.93 -2.36 7.92
CA LEU A 107 18.93 -1.73 7.07
C LEU A 107 19.37 -0.32 6.72
N SER A 108 19.74 -0.10 5.47
CA SER A 108 20.16 1.22 4.99
C SER A 108 18.97 2.11 4.61
N ILE A 109 19.15 3.43 4.70
CA ILE A 109 18.18 4.41 4.18
C ILE A 109 17.89 4.17 2.69
N LYS A 110 18.89 3.70 1.94
CA LYS A 110 18.73 3.34 0.52
C LYS A 110 17.72 2.21 0.35
N GLU A 111 17.81 1.15 1.14
CA GLU A 111 16.86 0.02 1.07
C GLU A 111 15.47 0.43 1.51
N ILE A 112 15.35 1.22 2.59
CA ILE A 112 14.07 1.79 3.04
C ILE A 112 13.39 2.55 1.91
N LYS A 113 14.14 3.41 1.20
CA LYS A 113 13.61 4.17 0.07
C LYS A 113 13.07 3.26 -1.05
N HIS A 114 13.82 2.24 -1.46
CA HIS A 114 13.37 1.33 -2.51
C HIS A 114 12.13 0.53 -2.06
N LEU A 115 12.12 0.07 -0.82
CA LEU A 115 10.98 -0.64 -0.23
C LEU A 115 9.69 0.17 -0.28
N PHE A 116 9.75 1.48 0.01
CA PHE A 116 8.57 2.34 -0.07
C PHE A 116 8.05 2.47 -1.51
N VAL A 117 8.93 2.66 -2.48
CA VAL A 117 8.52 2.73 -3.89
C VAL A 117 7.85 1.43 -4.32
N ASP A 118 8.44 0.28 -3.99
CA ASP A 118 7.88 -1.04 -4.31
C ASP A 118 6.50 -1.24 -3.66
N LEU A 119 6.37 -0.93 -2.37
CA LEU A 119 5.12 -1.12 -1.62
C LEU A 119 4.00 -0.24 -2.16
N ILE A 120 4.29 1.02 -2.49
CA ILE A 120 3.26 1.94 -2.97
C ILE A 120 2.84 1.60 -4.41
N ILE A 121 3.76 1.29 -5.31
CA ILE A 121 3.43 0.87 -6.69
C ILE A 121 2.57 -0.40 -6.65
N ALA A 122 3.02 -1.42 -5.92
CA ALA A 122 2.31 -2.70 -5.85
C ALA A 122 0.95 -2.58 -5.14
N GLY A 123 0.88 -1.83 -4.04
CA GLY A 123 -0.32 -1.72 -3.22
C GLY A 123 -1.39 -0.80 -3.79
N LEU A 124 -1.00 0.30 -4.47
CA LEU A 124 -1.96 1.28 -4.95
C LEU A 124 -2.79 0.76 -6.12
N GLU A 125 -2.14 0.28 -7.18
CA GLU A 125 -2.83 -0.14 -8.40
C GLU A 125 -3.66 -1.41 -8.17
N SER A 126 -3.14 -2.38 -7.41
CA SER A 126 -3.84 -3.63 -7.12
C SER A 126 -5.08 -3.43 -6.24
N SER A 127 -5.00 -2.58 -5.21
CA SER A 127 -6.14 -2.27 -4.35
C SER A 127 -7.20 -1.47 -5.08
N ALA A 128 -6.81 -0.51 -5.94
CA ALA A 128 -7.73 0.22 -6.80
C ALA A 128 -8.47 -0.71 -7.76
N ALA A 129 -7.73 -1.56 -8.50
CA ALA A 129 -8.32 -2.55 -9.39
C ALA A 129 -9.27 -3.50 -8.64
N THR A 130 -8.86 -3.99 -7.46
CA THR A 130 -9.72 -4.86 -6.64
C THR A 130 -11.00 -4.16 -6.21
N THR A 131 -10.93 -2.89 -5.80
CA THR A 131 -12.14 -2.12 -5.47
C THR A 131 -13.03 -1.87 -6.68
N GLU A 132 -12.45 -1.59 -7.84
CA GLU A 132 -13.18 -1.42 -9.09
C GLU A 132 -13.90 -2.71 -9.47
N TRP A 133 -13.21 -3.85 -9.44
CA TRP A 133 -13.81 -5.17 -9.68
C TRP A 133 -14.90 -5.52 -8.66
N ALA A 134 -14.67 -5.25 -7.37
CA ALA A 134 -15.68 -5.45 -6.35
C ALA A 134 -16.92 -4.59 -6.59
N MET A 135 -16.77 -3.33 -7.01
CA MET A 135 -17.90 -2.46 -7.36
C MET A 135 -18.64 -2.97 -8.59
N VAL A 136 -17.92 -3.44 -9.62
CA VAL A 136 -18.53 -4.04 -10.82
C VAL A 136 -19.32 -5.30 -10.48
N GLU A 137 -18.79 -6.17 -9.63
CA GLU A 137 -19.49 -7.37 -9.15
C GLU A 137 -20.74 -7.03 -8.32
N LEU A 138 -20.72 -5.88 -7.62
CA LEU A 138 -21.86 -5.37 -6.87
C LEU A 138 -22.91 -4.66 -7.75
N LEU A 139 -22.60 -4.34 -9.02
CA LEU A 139 -23.60 -3.83 -9.94
C LEU A 139 -24.59 -4.96 -10.28
N PRO A 140 -25.90 -4.73 -10.15
CA PRO A 140 -26.88 -5.79 -10.29
C PRO A 140 -27.04 -6.28 -11.73
N ASP A 141 -27.08 -7.60 -11.88
CA ASP A 141 -27.78 -8.32 -12.94
C ASP A 141 -28.38 -9.61 -12.34
N PRO A 142 -29.60 -10.06 -12.73
CA PRO A 142 -30.95 -9.66 -12.26
C PRO A 142 -31.28 -10.17 -10.81
N PRO A 143 -32.54 -10.24 -10.30
CA PRO A 143 -32.93 -9.97 -8.89
C PRO A 143 -32.56 -11.04 -7.84
N ARG A 144 -31.60 -11.93 -8.11
CA ARG A 144 -31.20 -13.02 -7.20
C ARG A 144 -30.01 -12.67 -6.28
N GLN A 145 -29.29 -11.57 -6.53
CA GLN A 145 -28.02 -11.28 -5.86
C GLN A 145 -28.13 -10.23 -4.73
N ASN A 146 -29.01 -9.23 -4.86
CA ASN A 146 -29.07 -8.09 -3.92
C ASN A 146 -29.36 -8.50 -2.47
N GLY A 147 -30.36 -9.37 -2.25
CA GLY A 147 -30.73 -9.80 -0.90
C GLY A 147 -29.63 -10.60 -0.18
N LYS A 148 -28.70 -11.23 -0.91
CA LYS A 148 -27.59 -11.98 -0.32
C LYS A 148 -26.40 -11.10 0.05
N ALA A 149 -26.09 -10.09 -0.77
CA ALA A 149 -25.01 -9.16 -0.51
C ALA A 149 -25.35 -8.25 0.68
N GLU A 150 -26.57 -7.71 0.72
CA GLU A 150 -27.05 -6.87 1.81
C GLU A 150 -27.15 -7.65 3.13
N SER A 151 -27.73 -8.85 3.10
CA SER A 151 -27.83 -9.70 4.30
C SER A 151 -26.44 -10.09 4.85
N ARG A 152 -25.45 -10.35 3.99
CA ARG A 152 -24.07 -10.62 4.42
C ARG A 152 -23.37 -9.39 4.98
N ALA A 153 -23.60 -8.21 4.40
CA ALA A 153 -23.04 -6.95 4.90
C ALA A 153 -23.59 -6.63 6.30
N GLU A 154 -24.90 -6.80 6.49
CA GLU A 154 -25.54 -6.67 7.80
C GLU A 154 -25.01 -7.69 8.80
N GLU A 155 -24.87 -8.96 8.41
CA GLU A 155 -24.32 -10.00 9.27
C GLU A 155 -22.88 -9.70 9.70
N CYS A 156 -22.02 -9.26 8.77
CA CYS A 156 -20.65 -8.83 9.06
C CYS A 156 -20.61 -7.60 9.99
N TYR A 157 -21.47 -6.62 9.76
CA TYR A 157 -21.59 -5.43 10.59
C TYR A 157 -21.98 -5.79 12.03
N TRP A 158 -22.99 -6.64 12.22
CA TRP A 158 -23.37 -7.12 13.54
C TRP A 158 -22.28 -7.97 14.19
N ARG A 159 -21.59 -8.82 13.42
CA ARG A 159 -20.48 -9.64 13.90
C ARG A 159 -19.31 -8.80 14.42
N GLU A 160 -18.96 -7.72 13.71
CA GLU A 160 -17.91 -6.77 14.13
C GLU A 160 -18.32 -6.01 15.40
N LYS A 161 -19.56 -5.51 15.43
CA LYS A 161 -20.14 -4.79 16.58
C LYS A 161 -20.21 -5.65 17.86
N HIS A 162 -20.40 -6.96 17.71
CA HIS A 162 -20.42 -7.90 18.83
C HIS A 162 -19.06 -8.53 19.16
N ARG A 163 -18.03 -8.34 18.33
CA ARG A 163 -16.66 -8.88 18.54
C ARG A 163 -16.01 -8.40 19.85
N GLY A 164 -16.33 -7.18 20.30
CA GLY A 164 -15.88 -6.66 21.60
C GLY A 164 -16.61 -7.24 22.82
N ARG A 165 -17.83 -7.78 22.64
CA ARG A 165 -18.72 -8.21 23.72
C ARG A 165 -18.60 -9.71 24.07
N ILE A 166 -18.02 -10.50 23.17
CA ILE A 166 -17.95 -11.98 23.28
C ILE A 166 -16.70 -12.46 24.05
N ARG A 167 -15.71 -11.59 24.32
CA ARG A 167 -14.51 -11.98 25.09
C ARG A 167 -14.78 -12.28 26.58
N HIS A 168 -15.94 -11.88 27.11
CA HIS A 168 -16.30 -12.08 28.51
C HIS A 168 -17.27 -13.25 28.74
N LEU A 169 -17.73 -13.93 27.68
CA LEU A 169 -18.79 -14.94 27.76
C LEU A 169 -18.40 -16.33 27.23
N LYS A 170 -17.11 -16.60 27.00
CA LYS A 170 -16.62 -17.96 26.80
C LYS A 170 -15.98 -18.51 28.08
N THR A 171 -16.82 -18.84 29.05
CA THR A 171 -16.58 -19.94 29.99
C THR A 171 -17.42 -21.15 29.55
N PRO A 172 -16.87 -22.38 29.60
CA PRO A 172 -17.46 -23.51 28.90
C PRO A 172 -18.63 -24.12 29.68
N ILE A 173 -19.81 -24.15 29.06
CA ILE A 173 -20.93 -25.00 29.48
C ILE A 173 -20.67 -26.40 28.92
N LEU A 174 -19.85 -27.19 29.63
CA LEU A 174 -19.77 -28.64 29.49
C LEU A 174 -19.65 -29.26 30.89
N ALA A 175 -20.74 -29.21 31.65
CA ALA A 175 -20.89 -30.01 32.88
C ALA A 175 -22.38 -30.16 33.21
N SER A 176 -23.08 -31.05 32.49
CA SER A 176 -24.24 -31.82 32.99
C SER A 176 -24.82 -32.68 31.86
N TYR A 177 -24.15 -33.79 31.58
CA TYR A 177 -24.76 -34.98 30.99
C TYR A 177 -24.20 -36.17 31.78
N HIS A 178 -24.73 -36.36 32.99
CA HIS A 178 -24.69 -37.63 33.72
C HIS A 178 -25.67 -37.55 34.89
N GLN A 179 -26.94 -37.86 34.60
CA GLN A 179 -27.78 -38.84 35.31
C GLN A 179 -29.10 -39.00 34.58
#